data_AF-A0A530BDR3-F1
#
_entry.id   AF-A0A530BDR3-F1
#
_cell.length_a   1.000
_cell.length_b   1.000
_cell.length_c   1.000
_cell.angle_alpha   90.00
_cell.angle_beta   90.00
_cell.angle_gamma   90.00
#
_symmetry.space_group_name_H-M   'P 1'
#
loop_
_entity.id
_entity.type
_entity.pdbx_description
1 polymer ?
#
loop_
_entity_poly.entity_id
_entity_poly.type
_entity_poly.pdbx_seq_one_letter_code
_entity_poly.pdbx_strand_id
1 'polypeptide(L)'
;MPNPEYRPQIDSLRAVAVFAVMYSHFWDEASPWGHYGVRLFFVISGYLITGILIRSKEVARSQGALGVILVFYLRRALRIFPAYYVMLTLAAAFLPEIRTSLPWHAAYLSNVLFALNGNWDPWQLAHLWSLSVEEQFYLFWPLLIVLSPR
;
A
#
# COMPACT_ATOMS: atom_id res chain seq x y z
N MET A 1 -10.35 -11.27 14.25
CA MET A 1 -9.29 -10.28 14.53
C MET A 1 -9.84 -9.24 15.48
N PRO A 2 -9.09 -8.86 16.52
CA PRO A 2 -9.48 -7.79 17.43
C PRO A 2 -9.68 -6.49 16.63
N ASN A 3 -10.77 -5.78 16.89
CA ASN A 3 -10.98 -4.47 16.27
C ASN A 3 -9.98 -3.48 16.90
N PRO A 4 -9.09 -2.82 16.13
CA PRO A 4 -8.24 -1.79 16.69
C PRO A 4 -9.09 -0.69 17.33
N GLU A 5 -8.62 -0.16 18.46
CA GLU A 5 -9.14 1.09 19.02
C GLU A 5 -9.02 2.18 17.94
N TYR A 6 -10.15 2.76 17.56
CA TYR A 6 -10.19 3.79 16.52
C TYR A 6 -9.55 5.08 17.06
N ARG A 7 -8.48 5.53 16.41
CA ARG A 7 -7.72 6.74 16.80
C ARG A 7 -7.79 7.79 15.69
N PRO A 8 -8.77 8.71 15.73
CA PRO A 8 -9.00 9.68 14.65
C PRO A 8 -7.80 10.61 14.39
N GLN A 9 -6.95 10.81 15.41
CA GLN A 9 -5.74 11.63 15.29
C GLN A 9 -4.75 11.03 14.27
N ILE A 10 -4.64 9.70 14.23
CA ILE A 10 -3.73 9.01 13.29
C ILE A 10 -4.25 9.09 11.86
N ASP A 11 -5.57 8.98 11.67
CA ASP A 11 -6.18 9.17 10.35
C ASP A 11 -6.04 10.61 9.85
N SER A 12 -6.13 11.59 10.76
CA SER A 12 -5.91 13.00 10.43
C SER A 12 -4.47 13.24 9.95
N LEU A 13 -3.48 12.61 10.59
CA LEU A 13 -2.08 12.69 10.13
C LEU A 13 -1.88 12.06 8.75
N ARG A 14 -2.59 10.96 8.44
CA ARG A 14 -2.57 10.37 7.08
C ARG A 14 -3.18 11.33 6.06
N ALA A 15 -4.27 12.00 6.41
CA ALA A 15 -4.88 13.00 5.52
C ALA A 15 -3.90 14.14 5.23
N VAL A 16 -3.24 14.69 6.25
CA VAL A 16 -2.18 15.71 6.08
C VAL A 16 -1.06 15.21 5.17
N ALA A 17 -0.62 13.96 5.35
CA ALA A 17 0.41 13.36 4.52
C ALA A 17 -0.01 13.28 3.04
N VAL A 18 -1.25 12.88 2.76
CA VAL A 18 -1.82 12.86 1.39
C VAL A 18 -1.92 14.27 0.81
N PHE A 19 -2.37 15.25 1.59
CA PHE A 19 -2.44 16.63 1.12
C PHE A 19 -1.07 17.20 0.76
N ALA A 20 -0.02 16.86 1.51
CA ALA A 20 1.35 17.27 1.17
C ALA A 20 1.82 16.69 -0.19
N VAL A 21 1.43 15.45 -0.51
CA VAL A 21 1.69 14.82 -1.81
C VAL A 21 0.89 15.50 -2.93
N MET A 22 -0.38 15.78 -2.70
CA MET A 22 -1.21 16.48 -3.68
C MET A 22 -0.68 17.89 -3.94
N TYR A 23 -0.30 18.63 -2.89
CA TYR A 23 0.29 19.95 -3.03
C TYR A 23 1.53 19.93 -3.93
N SER A 24 2.44 18.97 -3.73
CA SER A 24 3.62 18.89 -4.57
C SER A 24 3.30 18.55 -6.03
N HIS A 25 2.26 17.75 -6.29
CA HIS A 25 1.90 17.36 -7.66
C HIS A 25 1.11 18.43 -8.43
N PHE A 26 0.33 19.26 -7.74
CA PHE A 26 -0.59 20.20 -8.38
C PHE A 26 -0.19 21.67 -8.29
N TRP A 27 0.64 22.04 -7.32
CA TRP A 27 1.04 23.44 -7.09
C TRP A 27 2.53 23.69 -7.20
N ASP A 28 3.37 22.77 -6.72
CA ASP A 28 4.81 22.97 -6.69
C ASP A 28 5.57 21.63 -6.77
N GLU A 29 5.91 21.21 -7.99
CA GLU A 29 6.61 19.95 -8.26
C GLU A 29 8.00 19.89 -7.61
N ALA A 30 8.65 21.03 -7.38
CA ALA A 30 9.96 21.10 -6.73
C ALA A 30 9.86 21.02 -5.20
N SER A 31 8.64 21.07 -4.65
CA SER A 31 8.39 21.06 -3.22
C SER A 31 8.84 19.75 -2.56
N PRO A 32 9.63 19.79 -1.48
CA PRO A 32 10.02 18.59 -0.74
C PRO A 32 8.85 17.98 0.05
N TRP A 33 7.72 18.70 0.17
CA TRP A 33 6.55 18.26 0.94
C TRP A 33 5.96 16.96 0.43
N GLY A 34 6.04 16.69 -0.88
CA GLY A 34 5.59 15.41 -1.44
C GLY A 34 6.38 14.22 -0.89
N HIS A 35 7.70 14.34 -0.86
CA HIS A 35 8.57 13.29 -0.31
C HIS A 35 8.35 13.06 1.19
N TYR A 36 8.18 14.14 1.97
CA TYR A 36 7.87 14.02 3.39
C TYR A 36 6.48 13.41 3.61
N GLY A 37 5.49 13.79 2.80
CA GLY A 37 4.14 13.24 2.83
C GLY A 37 4.14 11.73 2.61
N VAL A 38 4.78 11.23 1.55
CA VAL A 38 4.85 9.79 1.27
C VAL A 38 5.55 9.03 2.42
N ARG A 39 6.67 9.54 2.94
CA ARG A 39 7.38 8.92 4.07
C ARG A 39 6.51 8.84 5.32
N LEU A 40 5.83 9.94 5.66
CA LEU A 40 4.93 9.98 6.81
C LEU A 40 3.77 9.00 6.65
N PHE A 41 3.16 8.95 5.45
CA PHE A 41 2.09 8.00 5.14
C PHE A 41 2.54 6.56 5.37
N PHE A 42 3.70 6.17 4.85
CA PHE A 42 4.25 4.82 5.04
C PHE A 42 4.57 4.49 6.51
N VAL A 43 5.15 5.43 7.26
CA VAL A 43 5.43 5.22 8.69
C VAL A 43 4.13 4.96 9.46
N ILE A 44 3.09 5.75 9.19
CA ILE A 44 1.79 5.58 9.86
C ILE A 44 1.13 4.26 9.44
N SER A 45 1.14 3.92 8.16
CA SER A 45 0.62 2.63 7.68
C SER A 45 1.36 1.46 8.35
N GLY A 46 2.69 1.50 8.42
CA GLY A 46 3.49 0.50 9.11
C GLY A 46 3.12 0.36 10.59
N TYR A 47 2.98 1.48 11.31
CA TYR A 47 2.56 1.50 12.72
C TYR A 47 1.20 0.83 12.92
N LEU A 48 0.19 1.23 12.15
CA LEU A 48 -1.18 0.70 12.27
C LEU A 48 -1.22 -0.80 12.00
N ILE A 49 -0.54 -1.23 10.93
CA ILE A 49 -0.53 -2.62 10.50
C ILE A 49 0.21 -3.49 11.50
N THR A 50 1.37 -3.04 11.96
CA THR A 50 2.14 -3.75 12.99
C THR A 50 1.31 -3.92 14.25
N GLY A 51 0.59 -2.87 14.69
CA GLY A 51 -0.33 -2.98 15.82
C GLY A 51 -1.43 -4.02 15.61
N ILE A 52 -2.02 -4.09 14.41
CA ILE A 52 -3.02 -5.11 14.05
C ILE A 52 -2.40 -6.52 14.11
N LEU A 53 -1.19 -6.69 13.58
CA LEU A 53 -0.50 -7.98 13.54
C LEU A 53 -0.08 -8.47 14.92
N ILE A 54 0.42 -7.58 15.78
CA ILE A 54 0.76 -7.91 17.17
C ILE A 54 -0.48 -8.43 17.92
N ARG A 55 -1.62 -7.72 17.82
CA ARG A 55 -2.89 -8.19 18.40
C ARG A 55 -3.38 -9.49 17.78
N SER A 56 -3.16 -9.68 16.49
CA SER A 56 -3.54 -10.90 15.79
C SER A 56 -2.66 -12.11 16.17
N LYS A 57 -1.41 -11.87 16.60
CA LYS A 57 -0.47 -12.89 17.09
C LYS A 57 -0.99 -13.58 18.35
N GLU A 58 -1.74 -12.89 19.20
CA GLU A 58 -2.39 -13.52 20.37
C GLU A 58 -3.47 -14.52 19.95
N VAL A 59 -4.30 -14.14 18.97
CA VAL A 59 -5.35 -15.01 18.40
C VAL A 59 -4.74 -16.22 17.69
N ALA A 60 -3.61 -16.02 17.00
CA ALA A 60 -2.88 -17.08 16.28
C ALA A 60 -2.46 -18.25 17.19
N ARG A 61 -2.31 -18.02 18.51
CA ARG A 61 -2.01 -19.10 19.46
C ARG A 61 -3.15 -20.11 19.61
N SER A 62 -4.39 -19.64 19.48
CA SER A 62 -5.59 -20.47 19.63
C SER A 62 -6.13 -21.01 18.31
N GLN A 63 -6.00 -20.24 17.22
CA GLN A 63 -6.58 -20.56 15.90
C GLN A 63 -5.55 -21.02 14.86
N GLY A 64 -4.26 -21.05 15.22
CA GLY A 64 -3.16 -21.31 14.32
C GLY A 64 -2.72 -20.07 13.52
N ALA A 65 -1.41 -19.93 13.30
CA ALA A 65 -0.81 -18.80 12.58
C ALA A 65 -1.33 -18.68 11.13
N LEU A 66 -1.46 -19.81 10.43
CA LEU A 66 -1.89 -19.83 9.03
C LEU A 66 -3.30 -19.26 8.85
N GLY A 67 -4.25 -19.63 9.71
CA GLY A 67 -5.63 -19.12 9.63
C GLY A 67 -5.70 -17.61 9.83
N VAL A 68 -4.94 -17.07 10.78
CA VAL A 68 -4.88 -15.62 11.04
C VAL A 68 -4.27 -14.85 9.86
N ILE A 69 -3.19 -15.37 9.29
CA ILE A 69 -2.53 -14.77 8.11
C ILE A 69 -3.47 -14.80 6.90
N LEU A 70 -4.16 -15.92 6.65
CA LEU A 70 -5.14 -16.03 5.56
C LEU A 70 -6.28 -15.01 5.70
N VAL A 71 -6.82 -14.86 6.90
CA VAL A 71 -7.86 -13.85 7.17
C VAL A 71 -7.33 -12.43 6.96
N PHE A 72 -6.05 -12.17 7.26
CA PHE A 72 -5.43 -10.87 7.02
C PHE A 72 -5.36 -10.56 5.52
N TYR A 73 -4.86 -11.50 4.72
CA TYR A 73 -4.79 -11.35 3.28
C TYR A 73 -6.15 -11.22 2.64
N LEU A 74 -7.11 -12.07 3.03
CA LEU A 74 -8.45 -12.04 2.45
C LEU A 74 -9.14 -10.69 2.67
N ARG A 75 -9.07 -10.13 3.88
CA ARG A 75 -9.68 -8.83 4.19
C ARG A 75 -9.08 -7.69 3.37
N ARG A 76 -7.77 -7.74 3.11
CA ARG A 76 -7.07 -6.72 2.32
C ARG A 76 -7.34 -6.87 0.84
N ALA A 77 -7.25 -8.09 0.32
CA ALA A 77 -7.56 -8.41 -1.06
C ALA A 77 -8.98 -7.95 -1.40
N LEU A 78 -9.99 -8.30 -0.58
CA LEU A 78 -11.38 -7.86 -0.79
C LEU A 78 -11.58 -6.35 -0.69
N ARG A 79 -10.71 -5.63 0.01
CA ARG A 79 -10.77 -4.16 0.14
C ARG A 79 -10.12 -3.44 -1.04
N ILE A 80 -9.00 -3.96 -1.53
CA ILE A 80 -8.12 -3.24 -2.46
C ILE A 80 -8.27 -3.76 -3.89
N PHE A 81 -8.26 -5.08 -4.08
CA PHE A 81 -8.19 -5.70 -5.41
C PHE A 81 -9.39 -5.33 -6.30
N PRO A 82 -10.66 -5.33 -5.83
CA PRO A 82 -11.78 -5.00 -6.70
C PRO A 82 -11.64 -3.61 -7.32
N ALA A 83 -11.38 -2.58 -6.49
CA ALA A 83 -11.22 -1.22 -6.98
C ALA A 83 -9.97 -1.07 -7.85
N TYR A 84 -8.87 -1.72 -7.47
CA TYR A 84 -7.61 -1.67 -8.21
C TYR A 84 -7.72 -2.25 -9.61
N TYR A 85 -8.25 -3.46 -9.74
CA TYR A 85 -8.36 -4.12 -11.04
C TYR A 85 -9.42 -3.48 -11.93
N VAL A 86 -10.53 -2.96 -11.36
CA VAL A 86 -11.48 -2.15 -12.13
C VAL A 86 -10.80 -0.91 -12.70
N MET A 87 -10.07 -0.15 -11.87
CA MET A 87 -9.31 1.02 -12.33
C MET A 87 -8.28 0.63 -13.40
N LEU A 88 -7.55 -0.46 -13.22
CA LEU A 88 -6.54 -0.92 -14.17
C LEU A 88 -7.15 -1.35 -15.52
N THR A 89 -8.30 -2.03 -15.51
CA THR A 89 -9.03 -2.39 -16.73
C THR A 89 -9.54 -1.15 -17.46
N LEU A 90 -10.09 -0.17 -16.72
CA LEU A 90 -10.51 1.11 -17.32
C LEU A 90 -9.31 1.86 -17.90
N ALA A 91 -8.19 1.94 -17.18
CA ALA A 91 -6.97 2.56 -17.67
C ALA A 91 -6.48 1.89 -18.96
N ALA A 92 -6.47 0.55 -19.04
CA ALA A 92 -6.07 -0.18 -20.25
C ALA A 92 -6.99 0.08 -21.46
N ALA A 93 -8.28 0.30 -21.20
CA ALA A 93 -9.27 0.61 -22.22
C ALA A 93 -9.08 2.02 -22.81
N PHE A 94 -8.83 3.02 -21.96
CA PHE A 94 -8.80 4.43 -22.37
C PHE A 94 -7.39 5.00 -22.62
N LEU A 95 -6.34 4.37 -22.09
CA LEU A 95 -4.95 4.84 -22.20
C LEU A 95 -4.11 3.78 -22.92
N PRO A 96 -3.91 3.89 -24.24
CA PRO A 96 -3.10 2.91 -24.99
C PRO A 96 -1.64 2.90 -24.56
N GLU A 97 -1.12 4.06 -24.11
CA GLU A 97 0.26 4.29 -23.65
C GLU A 97 0.71 3.32 -22.54
N ILE A 98 -0.22 2.89 -21.67
CA ILE A 98 0.09 2.09 -20.48
C ILE A 98 -0.04 0.57 -20.70
N ARG A 99 -0.43 0.14 -21.91
CA ARG A 99 -0.67 -1.29 -22.19
C ARG A 99 0.61 -2.13 -22.11
N THR A 100 1.75 -1.55 -22.44
CA THR A 100 3.07 -2.21 -22.34
C THR A 100 3.53 -2.36 -20.89
N SER A 101 3.17 -1.42 -20.01
CA SER A 101 3.48 -1.49 -18.58
C SER A 101 2.43 -2.23 -17.75
N LEU A 102 1.27 -2.57 -18.35
CA LEU A 102 0.15 -3.23 -17.69
C LEU A 102 0.52 -4.49 -16.88
N PRO A 103 1.38 -5.41 -17.38
CA PRO A 103 1.77 -6.59 -16.61
C PRO A 103 2.49 -6.24 -15.29
N TRP A 104 3.30 -5.18 -15.29
CA TRP A 104 3.99 -4.69 -14.09
C TRP A 104 3.02 -4.12 -13.08
N HIS A 105 2.03 -3.35 -13.54
CA HIS A 105 0.98 -2.81 -12.67
C HIS A 105 0.10 -3.93 -12.12
N ALA A 106 -0.34 -4.87 -12.96
CA ALA A 106 -1.18 -6.00 -12.53
C ALA A 106 -0.47 -6.89 -11.48
N ALA A 107 0.85 -7.04 -11.58
CA ALA A 107 1.65 -7.82 -10.63
C ALA A 107 2.08 -7.04 -9.37
N TYR A 108 1.65 -5.78 -9.18
CA TYR A 108 2.14 -4.91 -8.10
C TYR A 108 3.68 -4.75 -8.11
N LEU A 109 4.24 -4.56 -9.31
CA LEU A 109 5.67 -4.36 -9.56
C LEU A 109 5.98 -2.98 -10.17
N SER A 110 5.06 -2.02 -10.04
CA SER A 110 5.23 -0.68 -10.63
C SER A 110 6.50 0.03 -10.11
N ASN A 111 6.81 -0.14 -8.82
CA ASN A 111 8.04 0.41 -8.24
C ASN A 111 9.31 -0.19 -8.85
N VAL A 112 9.29 -1.47 -9.23
CA VAL A 112 10.42 -2.14 -9.89
C VAL A 112 10.57 -1.62 -11.32
N LEU A 113 9.46 -1.50 -12.05
CA LEU A 113 9.46 -0.93 -13.40
C LEU A 113 10.15 0.44 -13.45
N PHE A 114 9.73 1.38 -12.59
CA PHE A 114 10.30 2.74 -12.59
C PHE A 114 11.76 2.74 -12.09
N ALA A 115 12.11 1.89 -11.13
CA ALA A 115 13.50 1.73 -10.70
C ALA A 115 14.41 1.23 -11.83
N LEU A 116 13.94 0.30 -12.66
CA LEU A 116 14.69 -0.22 -13.81
C LEU A 116 14.77 0.78 -14.97
N ASN A 117 13.69 1.52 -15.23
CA ASN A 117 13.66 2.52 -16.30
C ASN A 117 14.49 3.78 -15.95
N GLY A 118 14.68 4.07 -14.66
CA GLY A 118 15.37 5.30 -14.22
C GLY A 118 14.56 6.58 -14.46
N ASN A 119 13.28 6.45 -14.80
CA ASN A 119 12.35 7.55 -15.02
C ASN A 119 10.93 7.12 -14.57
N TRP A 120 9.98 8.05 -14.69
CA TRP A 120 8.59 7.82 -14.28
C TRP A 120 7.63 7.60 -15.46
N ASP A 121 8.15 7.21 -16.62
CA ASP A 121 7.33 7.00 -17.82
C ASP A 121 6.77 5.56 -17.89
N PRO A 122 5.48 5.39 -18.23
CA PRO A 122 4.46 6.41 -18.41
C PRO A 122 3.95 7.00 -17.07
N TRP A 123 3.85 8.33 -16.99
CA TRP A 123 3.49 9.05 -15.76
C TRP A 123 2.07 8.76 -15.24
N GLN A 124 1.14 8.41 -16.12
CA GLN A 124 -0.30 8.29 -15.83
C GLN A 124 -0.59 7.29 -14.70
N LEU A 125 0.18 6.21 -14.63
CA LEU A 125 0.08 5.19 -13.59
C LEU A 125 1.30 5.17 -12.66
N ALA A 126 2.12 6.22 -12.68
CA ALA A 126 3.32 6.29 -11.85
C ALA A 126 2.99 6.12 -10.37
N HIS A 127 1.95 6.78 -9.88
CA HIS A 127 1.50 6.74 -8.48
C HIS A 127 1.27 5.32 -7.93
N LEU A 128 1.04 4.30 -8.78
CA LEU A 128 0.88 2.89 -8.38
C LEU A 128 2.15 2.29 -7.78
N TRP A 129 3.31 2.93 -7.94
CA TRP A 129 4.56 2.52 -7.29
C TRP A 129 4.39 2.42 -5.76
N SER A 130 3.70 3.40 -5.16
CA SER A 130 3.55 3.48 -3.71
C SER A 130 2.65 2.36 -3.18
N LEU A 131 1.56 2.06 -3.89
CA LEU A 131 0.68 0.94 -3.59
C LEU A 131 1.37 -0.41 -3.81
N SER A 132 2.23 -0.54 -4.83
CA SER A 132 3.02 -1.74 -5.08
C SER A 132 3.95 -2.04 -3.90
N VAL A 133 4.64 -1.01 -3.37
CA VAL A 133 5.46 -1.13 -2.16
C VAL A 133 4.62 -1.52 -0.94
N GLU A 134 3.43 -0.94 -0.81
CA GLU A 134 2.53 -1.24 0.30
C GLU A 134 2.02 -2.69 0.25
N GLU A 135 1.64 -3.22 -0.91
CA GLU A 135 1.25 -4.63 -1.06
C GLU A 135 2.42 -5.59 -0.84
N GLN A 136 3.64 -5.24 -1.28
CA GLN A 136 4.85 -6.01 -0.97
C GLN A 136 5.07 -6.06 0.55
N PHE A 137 4.93 -4.93 1.24
CA PHE A 137 4.97 -4.90 2.70
C PHE A 137 3.87 -5.77 3.32
N TYR A 138 2.66 -5.76 2.76
CA TYR A 138 1.56 -6.60 3.25
C TYR A 138 1.84 -8.08 3.06
N LEU A 139 2.55 -8.50 2.02
CA LEU A 139 2.89 -9.89 1.78
C LEU A 139 3.93 -10.43 2.78
N PHE A 140 4.93 -9.62 3.12
CA PHE A 140 6.05 -10.09 3.96
C PHE A 140 5.83 -9.85 5.45
N TRP A 141 5.30 -8.68 5.84
CA TRP A 141 5.25 -8.25 7.23
C TRP A 141 4.41 -9.15 8.17
N PRO A 142 3.22 -9.64 7.75
CA PRO A 142 2.42 -10.57 8.58
C PRO A 142 3.14 -11.87 8.87
N LEU A 143 3.87 -12.42 7.89
CA LEU A 143 4.66 -13.63 8.08
C LEU A 143 5.72 -13.40 9.16
N LEU A 144 6.47 -12.29 9.05
CA LEU A 144 7.52 -11.94 10.01
C LEU A 144 6.97 -11.73 11.43
N ILE A 145 5.89 -10.96 11.58
CA ILE A 145 5.36 -10.61 12.90
C ILE A 145 4.65 -11.81 13.55
N VAL A 146 3.83 -12.54 12.81
CA VAL A 146 3.04 -13.65 13.39
C VAL A 146 3.93 -14.86 13.69
N LEU A 147 4.92 -15.15 12.86
CA LEU A 147 5.82 -16.31 13.04
C LEU A 147 7.04 -16.02 13.92
N SER A 148 7.35 -14.76 14.22
CA SER A 148 8.51 -14.44 15.07
C SER A 148 8.38 -15.08 16.46
N PRO A 149 9.52 -15.48 17.09
CA PRO A 149 9.56 -15.88 18.49
C PRO A 149 9.03 -14.76 19.40
N ARG A 150 8.86 -15.07 20.69
CA ARG A 150 8.52 -14.04 21.69
C ARG A 150 9.77 -13.30 22.12
#